data_AF-A0A9D7M3C6-F1
#
_entry.id   AF-A0A9D7M3C6-F1
#
_cell.length_a   1.000
_cell.length_b   1.000
_cell.length_c   1.000
_cell.angle_alpha   90.00
_cell.angle_beta   90.00
_cell.angle_gamma   90.00
#
_symmetry.space_group_name_H-M   'P 1'
#
loop_
_entity.id
_entity.type
_entity.pdbx_description
1 polymer ?
#
loop_
_entity_poly.entity_id
_entity_poly.type
_entity_poly.pdbx_seq_one_letter_code
_entity_poly.pdbx_strand_id
1 'polypeptide(L)'
;MEKYLILLCLCFLCRSELYAQQGVSNIWLLGYDSDVGTPPWGISHFDFISGSAVITYDSIGMEFRHTHANISDAQGNLLFYTNGVFIADATNDTMQNGSGINPGAYSNLVPDGHLLPQSALILKKPGSASEYFMFHNNMDSYPSFGSFGYQLYLSIIDMNGNNGLGSVVTKNFPIISDTINTGKLASCRHANGRDWWVICHRANTNMYYKLLITPQGVASISSQNIGAIRQWDSGQAKFSSDGSKFAYYYYFNGLDIMDFDRCTGDFSNCVSDVTLPFHPGNVGCEFSPNSQFCMCLMYLKFISMM
;
A
#
# COMPACT_ATOMS: atom_id res chain seq x y z
N MET A 1 25.60 -62.49 -2.04
CA MET A 1 26.77 -61.61 -1.95
C MET A 1 26.37 -60.27 -2.53
N GLU A 2 26.47 -59.25 -1.69
CA GLU A 2 26.24 -57.81 -1.86
C GLU A 2 25.01 -57.35 -2.67
N LYS A 3 23.97 -56.90 -1.93
CA LYS A 3 22.81 -56.18 -2.46
C LYS A 3 23.12 -54.68 -2.43
N TYR A 4 23.07 -54.02 -3.58
CA TYR A 4 23.13 -52.56 -3.67
C TYR A 4 21.77 -51.95 -3.30
N LEU A 5 21.75 -51.09 -2.27
CA LEU A 5 20.58 -50.30 -1.88
C LEU A 5 20.70 -48.92 -2.55
N ILE A 6 19.92 -48.68 -3.60
CA ILE A 6 19.81 -47.36 -4.24
C ILE A 6 18.81 -46.54 -3.42
N LEU A 7 19.29 -45.55 -2.68
CA LEU A 7 18.45 -44.59 -1.97
C LEU A 7 17.99 -43.52 -2.96
N LEU A 8 16.77 -43.67 -3.47
CA LEU A 8 16.10 -42.67 -4.29
C LEU A 8 15.56 -41.56 -3.37
N CYS A 9 16.31 -40.47 -3.19
CA CYS A 9 15.81 -39.26 -2.55
C CYS A 9 14.81 -38.57 -3.50
N LEU A 10 13.53 -38.88 -3.32
CA LEU A 10 12.42 -38.09 -3.84
C LEU A 10 12.38 -36.74 -3.11
N CYS A 11 13.16 -35.77 -3.60
CA CYS A 11 12.97 -34.38 -3.27
C CYS A 11 11.63 -33.94 -3.89
N PHE A 12 10.55 -34.05 -3.12
CA PHE A 12 9.35 -33.28 -3.39
C PHE A 12 9.74 -31.80 -3.31
N LEU A 13 9.95 -31.19 -4.46
CA LEU A 13 9.96 -29.74 -4.62
C LEU A 13 8.55 -29.24 -4.28
N CYS A 14 8.26 -29.08 -2.99
CA CYS A 14 7.20 -28.20 -2.56
C CYS A 14 7.60 -26.80 -3.04
N ARG A 15 7.02 -26.35 -4.15
CA ARG A 15 6.95 -24.93 -4.47
C ARG A 15 6.17 -24.27 -3.34
N SER A 16 6.87 -23.69 -2.37
CA SER A 16 6.29 -22.68 -1.52
C SER A 16 6.17 -21.40 -2.34
N GLU A 17 4.99 -21.14 -2.90
CA GLU A 17 4.69 -19.81 -3.44
C GLU A 17 4.59 -18.86 -2.25
N LEU A 18 5.68 -18.14 -1.99
CA LEU A 18 5.73 -17.05 -1.03
C LEU A 18 4.98 -15.86 -1.64
N TYR A 19 3.66 -15.80 -1.42
CA TYR A 19 2.87 -14.60 -1.72
C TYR A 19 3.15 -13.55 -0.66
N ALA A 20 4.20 -12.79 -0.91
CA ALA A 20 4.68 -11.72 -0.05
C ALA A 20 4.33 -10.31 -0.54
N GLN A 21 3.63 -10.20 -1.67
CA GLN A 21 3.06 -8.93 -2.11
C GLN A 21 1.67 -8.75 -1.50
N GLN A 22 1.16 -7.52 -1.52
CA GLN A 22 -0.16 -7.12 -1.06
C GLN A 22 -1.18 -8.14 -1.57
N GLY A 23 -1.50 -9.11 -0.70
CA GLY A 23 -2.06 -10.37 -1.14
C GLY A 23 -3.31 -10.09 -1.95
N VAL A 24 -3.33 -10.62 -3.18
CA VAL A 24 -4.41 -10.64 -4.16
C VAL A 24 -4.27 -9.70 -5.39
N SER A 25 -3.41 -8.67 -5.43
CA SER A 25 -3.27 -7.82 -6.64
C SER A 25 -2.03 -8.14 -7.50
N ASN A 26 -2.24 -8.82 -8.64
CA ASN A 26 -1.27 -8.87 -9.77
C ASN A 26 -1.58 -7.83 -10.85
N ILE A 27 -2.62 -7.03 -10.64
CA ILE A 27 -3.01 -5.90 -11.46
C ILE A 27 -2.54 -4.63 -10.78
N TRP A 28 -1.86 -3.77 -11.54
CA TRP A 28 -1.42 -2.47 -11.07
C TRP A 28 -1.97 -1.42 -12.02
N LEU A 29 -2.78 -0.51 -11.48
CA LEU A 29 -3.26 0.66 -12.17
C LEU A 29 -2.33 1.83 -11.84
N LEU A 30 -1.65 2.36 -12.85
CA LEU A 30 -0.66 3.43 -12.74
C LEU A 30 -0.92 4.48 -13.82
N GLY A 31 -0.53 5.73 -13.62
CA GLY A 31 -0.71 6.80 -14.62
C GLY A 31 -1.14 8.11 -13.97
N TYR A 32 -1.25 9.18 -14.76
CA TYR A 32 -1.61 10.52 -14.25
C TYR A 32 -2.95 10.99 -14.84
N ASP A 33 -3.10 10.88 -16.17
CA ASP A 33 -4.32 11.27 -16.91
C ASP A 33 -5.10 10.03 -17.36
N SER A 34 -6.43 10.11 -17.43
CA SER A 34 -7.28 9.03 -17.95
C SER A 34 -7.55 9.11 -19.46
N ASP A 35 -6.79 9.90 -20.21
CA ASP A 35 -7.01 10.11 -21.65
C ASP A 35 -6.74 8.83 -22.46
N VAL A 36 -7.72 8.45 -23.29
CA VAL A 36 -7.62 7.29 -24.21
C VAL A 36 -6.67 7.61 -25.35
N GLY A 37 -5.78 6.68 -25.72
CA GLY A 37 -5.18 6.65 -27.05
C GLY A 37 -4.04 7.65 -27.29
N THR A 38 -3.44 8.19 -26.23
CA THR A 38 -2.21 9.01 -26.31
C THR A 38 -0.94 8.33 -25.75
N PRO A 39 -0.60 7.06 -26.09
CA PRO A 39 0.66 6.46 -25.68
C PRO A 39 1.87 7.39 -25.94
N PRO A 40 2.82 7.52 -25.00
CA PRO A 40 2.97 6.74 -23.76
C PRO A 40 2.18 7.30 -22.55
N TRP A 41 1.30 8.26 -22.76
CA TRP A 41 0.53 8.94 -21.71
C TRP A 41 -0.82 8.23 -21.49
N GLY A 42 -1.37 8.35 -20.28
CA GLY A 42 -2.63 7.70 -19.89
C GLY A 42 -2.47 6.72 -18.72
N ILE A 43 -3.59 6.17 -18.25
CA ILE A 43 -3.58 5.09 -17.26
C ILE A 43 -3.10 3.80 -17.93
N SER A 44 -2.03 3.28 -17.36
CA SER A 44 -1.41 2.01 -17.70
C SER A 44 -1.90 0.95 -16.73
N HIS A 45 -2.47 -0.10 -17.29
CA HIS A 45 -2.82 -1.32 -16.60
C HIS A 45 -1.69 -2.33 -16.82
N PHE A 46 -1.02 -2.70 -15.73
CA PHE A 46 0.02 -3.72 -15.72
C PHE A 46 -0.55 -5.01 -15.14
N ASP A 47 -0.55 -6.07 -15.95
CA ASP A 47 -0.95 -7.41 -15.57
C ASP A 47 0.28 -8.32 -15.48
N PHE A 48 0.50 -8.93 -14.32
CA PHE A 48 1.58 -9.88 -14.07
C PHE A 48 1.13 -11.35 -13.95
N ILE A 49 -0.15 -11.66 -14.21
CA ILE A 49 -0.73 -13.02 -14.08
C ILE A 49 0.04 -14.06 -14.89
N SER A 50 0.55 -13.69 -16.06
CA SER A 50 1.30 -14.60 -16.94
C SER A 50 2.76 -14.86 -16.50
N GLY A 51 3.25 -14.18 -15.46
CA GLY A 51 4.66 -14.16 -15.06
C GLY A 51 5.52 -13.15 -15.83
N SER A 52 4.97 -12.53 -16.87
CA SER A 52 5.54 -11.39 -17.59
C SER A 52 4.58 -10.21 -17.53
N ALA A 53 5.11 -8.98 -17.53
CA ALA A 53 4.30 -7.77 -17.54
C ALA A 53 3.58 -7.62 -18.90
N VAL A 54 2.26 -7.64 -18.88
CA VAL A 54 1.41 -7.23 -20.00
C VAL A 54 0.91 -5.82 -19.69
N ILE A 55 1.23 -4.86 -20.57
CA ILE A 55 0.87 -3.45 -20.37
C ILE A 55 -0.22 -3.09 -21.37
N THR A 56 -1.38 -2.70 -20.87
CA THR A 56 -2.47 -2.13 -21.67
C THR A 56 -2.72 -0.70 -21.24
N TYR A 57 -3.08 0.16 -22.19
CA TYR A 57 -3.50 1.54 -21.90
C TYR A 57 -5.03 1.56 -21.89
N ASP A 58 -5.61 1.94 -20.77
CA ASP A 58 -7.06 1.96 -20.58
C ASP A 58 -7.50 3.32 -20.05
N SER A 59 -8.73 3.72 -20.38
CA SER A 59 -9.38 4.87 -19.75
C SER A 59 -10.39 4.36 -18.75
N ILE A 60 -9.94 4.24 -17.51
CA ILE A 60 -10.79 3.81 -16.39
C ILE A 60 -11.54 5.00 -15.75
N GLY A 61 -11.67 6.12 -16.46
CA GLY A 61 -12.49 7.28 -16.06
C GLY A 61 -12.11 7.99 -14.75
N MET A 62 -10.96 7.67 -14.14
CA MET A 62 -10.49 8.25 -12.89
C MET A 62 -9.01 8.60 -12.99
N GLU A 63 -8.65 9.85 -12.70
CA GLU A 63 -7.25 10.27 -12.64
C GLU A 63 -6.57 9.81 -11.33
N PHE A 64 -5.35 9.30 -11.45
CA PHE A 64 -4.50 8.98 -10.31
C PHE A 64 -3.37 9.99 -10.23
N ARG A 65 -3.56 11.08 -9.49
CA ARG A 65 -2.48 12.08 -9.37
C ARG A 65 -1.30 11.49 -8.60
N HIS A 66 -1.43 11.30 -7.28
CA HIS A 66 -0.44 10.56 -6.48
C HIS A 66 -1.09 9.50 -5.60
N THR A 67 -2.22 9.83 -4.97
CA THR A 67 -2.98 8.86 -4.19
C THR A 67 -3.65 7.87 -5.13
N HIS A 68 -3.33 6.60 -4.95
CA HIS A 68 -4.01 5.51 -5.64
C HIS A 68 -3.96 4.26 -4.75
N ALA A 69 -5.03 3.48 -4.80
CA ALA A 69 -5.04 2.10 -4.29
C ALA A 69 -6.07 1.32 -5.10
N ASN A 70 -5.75 0.07 -5.42
CA ASN A 70 -6.65 -0.86 -6.11
C ASN A 70 -6.55 -2.24 -5.45
N ILE A 71 -7.55 -3.09 -5.69
CA ILE A 71 -7.49 -4.49 -5.30
C ILE A 71 -8.21 -5.37 -6.31
N SER A 72 -7.65 -6.55 -6.54
CA SER A 72 -8.24 -7.60 -7.38
C SER A 72 -8.72 -8.77 -6.53
N ASP A 73 -9.43 -9.72 -7.13
CA ASP A 73 -9.70 -11.04 -6.57
C ASP A 73 -8.56 -12.04 -6.82
N ALA A 74 -8.69 -13.26 -6.28
CA ALA A 74 -7.66 -14.28 -6.39
C ALA A 74 -7.44 -14.80 -7.83
N GLN A 75 -8.36 -14.52 -8.73
CA GLN A 75 -8.27 -14.81 -10.15
C GLN A 75 -7.63 -13.65 -10.92
N GLY A 76 -7.34 -12.54 -10.24
CA GLY A 76 -6.76 -11.35 -10.81
C GLY A 76 -7.79 -10.36 -11.35
N ASN A 77 -9.09 -10.55 -11.20
CA ASN A 77 -10.08 -9.57 -11.67
C ASN A 77 -10.09 -8.35 -10.77
N LEU A 78 -10.00 -7.14 -11.34
CA LEU A 78 -10.13 -5.89 -10.59
C LEU A 78 -11.49 -5.83 -9.87
N LEU A 79 -11.48 -5.50 -8.58
CA LEU A 79 -12.70 -5.35 -7.78
C LEU A 79 -13.10 -3.89 -7.63
N PHE A 80 -12.17 -3.05 -7.19
CA PHE A 80 -12.38 -1.61 -7.02
C PHE A 80 -11.05 -0.88 -6.83
N TYR A 81 -11.10 0.44 -6.96
CA TYR A 81 -9.95 1.32 -6.83
C TYR A 81 -10.35 2.74 -6.40
N THR A 82 -9.38 3.54 -5.97
CA THR A 82 -9.60 4.92 -5.49
C THR A 82 -8.44 5.82 -5.84
N ASN A 83 -8.73 7.10 -6.06
CA ASN A 83 -7.76 8.20 -6.15
C ASN A 83 -7.69 9.06 -4.87
N GLY A 84 -8.31 8.59 -3.78
CA GLY A 84 -8.41 9.31 -2.51
C GLY A 84 -9.62 10.25 -2.38
N VAL A 85 -10.38 10.50 -3.46
CA VAL A 85 -11.59 11.36 -3.45
C VAL A 85 -12.87 10.53 -3.53
N PHE A 86 -12.86 9.48 -4.33
CA PHE A 86 -13.96 8.53 -4.43
C PHE A 86 -13.44 7.10 -4.71
N ILE A 87 -14.31 6.12 -4.51
CA ILE A 87 -14.06 4.72 -4.86
C ILE A 87 -14.85 4.41 -6.14
N ALA A 88 -14.17 3.89 -7.15
CA ALA A 88 -14.79 3.31 -8.34
C ALA A 88 -14.81 1.79 -8.25
N ASP A 89 -15.86 1.18 -8.78
CA ASP A 89 -15.98 -0.27 -8.90
C ASP A 89 -15.33 -0.79 -10.20
N ALA A 90 -15.45 -2.09 -10.44
CA ALA A 90 -14.87 -2.76 -11.60
C ALA A 90 -15.46 -2.33 -12.95
N THR A 91 -16.59 -1.58 -12.98
CA THR A 91 -17.16 -1.04 -14.22
C THR A 91 -16.70 0.38 -14.50
N ASN A 92 -15.71 0.88 -13.75
CA ASN A 92 -15.18 2.24 -13.81
C ASN A 92 -16.18 3.34 -13.40
N ASP A 93 -17.28 2.95 -12.77
CA ASP A 93 -18.26 3.89 -12.22
C ASP A 93 -18.01 4.12 -10.73
N THR A 94 -18.52 5.24 -10.19
CA THR A 94 -18.45 5.47 -8.75
C THR A 94 -19.24 4.38 -8.02
N MET A 95 -18.57 3.62 -7.16
CA MET A 95 -19.16 2.57 -6.34
C MET A 95 -20.34 3.11 -5.52
N GLN A 96 -21.32 2.27 -5.20
CA GLN A 96 -22.42 2.67 -4.33
C GLN A 96 -21.90 3.20 -2.98
N ASN A 97 -22.28 4.45 -2.65
CA ASN A 97 -21.75 5.18 -1.50
C ASN A 97 -20.22 5.40 -1.56
N GLY A 98 -19.60 5.35 -2.73
CA GLY A 98 -18.15 5.51 -2.94
C GLY A 98 -17.66 6.95 -3.04
N SER A 99 -18.55 7.94 -3.19
CA SER A 99 -18.17 9.36 -3.27
C SER A 99 -17.83 9.99 -1.91
N GLY A 100 -17.05 11.07 -1.92
CA GLY A 100 -16.75 11.85 -0.72
C GLY A 100 -15.85 11.12 0.29
N ILE A 101 -14.91 10.32 -0.20
CA ILE A 101 -13.81 9.79 0.61
C ILE A 101 -12.88 10.94 0.99
N ASN A 102 -12.28 10.85 2.19
CA ASN A 102 -11.42 11.89 2.75
C ASN A 102 -12.14 13.25 2.80
N PRO A 103 -13.08 13.49 3.71
CA PRO A 103 -13.80 14.75 3.76
C PRO A 103 -12.83 15.87 4.17
N GLY A 104 -13.04 17.08 3.64
CA GLY A 104 -12.24 18.25 4.00
C GLY A 104 -12.07 19.23 2.84
N ALA A 105 -11.59 20.43 3.16
CA ALA A 105 -11.39 21.49 2.18
C ALA A 105 -10.40 21.08 1.09
N TYR A 106 -9.36 20.32 1.43
CA TYR A 106 -8.38 19.84 0.46
C TYR A 106 -9.02 19.01 -0.66
N SER A 107 -9.89 18.05 -0.33
CA SER A 107 -10.55 17.20 -1.33
C SER A 107 -11.44 17.98 -2.30
N ASN A 108 -11.99 19.12 -1.86
CA ASN A 108 -12.75 20.00 -2.74
C ASN A 108 -11.86 20.78 -3.73
N LEU A 109 -10.57 20.98 -3.39
CA LEU A 109 -9.60 21.67 -4.25
C LEU A 109 -9.01 20.73 -5.32
N VAL A 110 -9.02 19.43 -5.08
CA VAL A 110 -8.50 18.40 -5.99
C VAL A 110 -9.54 17.29 -6.24
N PRO A 111 -10.69 17.62 -6.85
CA PRO A 111 -11.80 16.68 -7.04
C PRO A 111 -11.45 15.51 -7.98
N ASP A 112 -10.38 15.66 -8.75
CA ASP A 112 -9.80 14.74 -9.72
C ASP A 112 -8.84 13.72 -9.09
N GLY A 113 -8.32 13.97 -7.87
CA GLY A 113 -7.49 13.01 -7.14
C GLY A 113 -6.49 13.67 -6.19
N HIS A 114 -6.17 12.98 -5.09
CA HIS A 114 -5.25 13.51 -4.07
C HIS A 114 -3.79 13.46 -4.51
N LEU A 115 -3.02 14.45 -4.06
CA LEU A 115 -1.56 14.58 -4.31
C LEU A 115 -0.73 13.95 -3.19
N LEU A 116 -1.31 13.05 -2.40
CA LEU A 116 -0.68 12.44 -1.23
C LEU A 116 -0.20 11.01 -1.57
N PRO A 117 1.10 10.78 -1.78
CA PRO A 117 1.59 9.45 -2.13
C PRO A 117 1.33 8.47 -0.99
N GLN A 118 0.87 7.25 -1.31
CA GLN A 118 0.64 6.17 -0.34
C GLN A 118 -0.32 6.53 0.82
N SER A 119 -1.32 7.37 0.56
CA SER A 119 -2.33 7.80 1.55
C SER A 119 -3.62 6.96 1.54
N ALA A 120 -3.68 5.90 0.74
CA ALA A 120 -4.74 4.91 0.72
C ALA A 120 -4.13 3.51 0.73
N LEU A 121 -4.68 2.62 1.56
CA LEU A 121 -4.25 1.24 1.73
C LEU A 121 -5.48 0.34 1.86
N ILE A 122 -5.62 -0.60 0.94
CA ILE A 122 -6.73 -1.56 0.92
C ILE A 122 -6.24 -2.92 1.41
N LEU A 123 -6.97 -3.53 2.34
CA LEU A 123 -6.73 -4.86 2.90
C LEU A 123 -8.02 -5.69 2.89
N LYS A 124 -7.93 -6.96 2.48
CA LYS A 124 -9.04 -7.91 2.70
C LYS A 124 -9.26 -8.09 4.20
N LYS A 125 -10.51 -7.91 4.66
CA LYS A 125 -10.89 -8.09 6.07
C LYS A 125 -10.62 -9.55 6.46
N PRO A 126 -9.81 -9.81 7.51
CA PRO A 126 -9.51 -11.17 7.93
C PRO A 126 -10.79 -11.97 8.21
N GLY A 127 -10.90 -13.18 7.67
CA GLY A 127 -12.06 -14.06 7.88
C GLY A 127 -13.33 -13.65 7.13
N SER A 128 -13.33 -12.57 6.33
CA SER A 128 -14.46 -12.20 5.47
C SER A 128 -14.20 -12.64 4.02
N ALA A 129 -15.26 -13.09 3.35
CA ALA A 129 -15.21 -13.46 1.94
C ALA A 129 -15.33 -12.22 1.02
N SER A 130 -16.09 -11.21 1.45
CA SER A 130 -16.50 -10.08 0.61
C SER A 130 -16.06 -8.70 1.13
N GLU A 131 -15.67 -8.58 2.40
CA GLU A 131 -15.36 -7.27 2.98
C GLU A 131 -13.89 -6.90 2.89
N TYR A 132 -13.65 -5.60 2.70
CA TYR A 132 -12.34 -4.98 2.63
C TYR A 132 -12.29 -3.77 3.54
N PHE A 133 -11.13 -3.55 4.15
CA PHE A 133 -10.80 -2.35 4.90
C PHE A 133 -9.94 -1.44 4.03
N MET A 134 -10.34 -0.17 3.95
CA MET A 134 -9.54 0.88 3.35
C MET A 134 -9.10 1.84 4.45
N PHE A 135 -7.80 1.87 4.72
CA PHE A 135 -7.17 2.88 5.56
C PHE A 135 -6.76 4.03 4.67
N HIS A 136 -7.17 5.24 5.03
CA HIS A 136 -6.85 6.40 4.22
C HIS A 136 -6.75 7.66 5.07
N ASN A 137 -5.89 8.59 4.68
CA ASN A 137 -5.68 9.83 5.41
C ASN A 137 -5.84 11.04 4.49
N ASN A 138 -6.22 12.17 5.09
CA ASN A 138 -6.39 13.45 4.41
C ASN A 138 -5.51 14.55 5.03
N MET A 139 -5.52 15.73 4.43
CA MET A 139 -5.02 17.00 4.96
C MET A 139 -6.15 18.04 4.99
N ASP A 140 -6.05 19.03 5.88
CA ASP A 140 -7.06 20.09 5.97
C ASP A 140 -6.86 21.20 4.92
N SER A 141 -5.64 21.31 4.38
CA SER A 141 -5.25 22.33 3.39
C SER A 141 -4.45 21.71 2.25
N TYR A 142 -4.24 22.49 1.19
CA TYR A 142 -3.35 22.09 0.10
C TYR A 142 -1.94 21.77 0.62
N PRO A 143 -1.29 20.67 0.18
CA PRO A 143 0.01 20.25 0.66
C PRO A 143 1.05 21.36 0.55
N SER A 144 1.62 21.73 1.69
CA SER A 144 2.71 22.70 1.80
C SER A 144 3.64 22.29 2.93
N PHE A 145 4.87 22.80 2.93
CA PHE A 145 5.85 22.45 3.96
C PHE A 145 5.31 22.75 5.36
N GLY A 146 5.36 21.76 6.26
CA GLY A 146 4.81 21.87 7.61
C GLY A 146 3.30 21.63 7.73
N SER A 147 2.63 21.19 6.67
CA SER A 147 1.25 20.71 6.76
C SER A 147 1.19 19.32 7.38
N PHE A 148 0.07 18.93 7.98
CA PHE A 148 -0.11 17.60 8.59
C PHE A 148 -1.45 17.00 8.18
N GLY A 149 -1.56 15.68 8.26
CA GLY A 149 -2.86 15.02 8.30
C GLY A 149 -3.34 14.94 9.74
N TYR A 150 -4.61 15.22 9.98
CA TYR A 150 -5.19 15.17 11.33
C TYR A 150 -5.95 13.89 11.63
N GLN A 151 -6.25 13.11 10.59
CA GLN A 151 -7.11 11.94 10.68
C GLN A 151 -6.54 10.80 9.84
N LEU A 152 -6.42 9.63 10.46
CA LEU A 152 -6.46 8.36 9.74
C LEU A 152 -7.87 7.84 9.82
N TYR A 153 -8.47 7.60 8.66
CA TYR A 153 -9.80 7.07 8.51
C TYR A 153 -9.78 5.58 8.14
N LEU A 154 -10.83 4.89 8.55
CA LEU A 154 -11.21 3.56 8.08
C LEU A 154 -12.52 3.67 7.30
N SER A 155 -12.53 3.12 6.10
CA SER A 155 -13.76 2.80 5.37
C SER A 155 -13.85 1.29 5.16
N ILE A 156 -15.07 0.75 5.20
CA ILE A 156 -15.35 -0.67 4.98
C ILE A 156 -16.16 -0.79 3.70
N ILE A 157 -15.68 -1.64 2.80
CA ILE A 157 -16.30 -1.97 1.51
C ILE A 157 -16.81 -3.40 1.60
N ASP A 158 -18.06 -3.66 1.20
CA ASP A 158 -18.62 -5.01 1.08
C ASP A 158 -18.95 -5.31 -0.38
N MET A 159 -18.25 -6.28 -0.98
CA MET A 159 -18.44 -6.68 -2.38
C MET A 159 -19.75 -7.42 -2.65
N ASN A 160 -20.51 -7.82 -1.62
CA ASN A 160 -21.87 -8.35 -1.83
C ASN A 160 -22.89 -7.24 -2.16
N GLY A 161 -22.54 -5.98 -1.91
CA GLY A 161 -23.38 -4.82 -2.23
C GLY A 161 -23.56 -4.62 -3.74
N ASN A 162 -24.57 -3.83 -4.11
CA ASN A 162 -24.81 -3.38 -5.49
C ASN A 162 -24.72 -4.49 -6.57
N ASN A 163 -25.38 -5.62 -6.34
CA ASN A 163 -25.37 -6.78 -7.25
C ASN A 163 -23.97 -7.32 -7.60
N GLY A 164 -23.03 -7.24 -6.66
CA GLY A 164 -21.65 -7.72 -6.84
C GLY A 164 -20.64 -6.66 -7.24
N LEU A 165 -21.08 -5.41 -7.50
CA LEU A 165 -20.19 -4.27 -7.76
C LEU A 165 -19.67 -3.62 -6.48
N GLY A 166 -20.20 -4.03 -5.32
CA GLY A 166 -19.78 -3.57 -4.01
C GLY A 166 -20.42 -2.27 -3.56
N SER A 167 -20.34 -2.03 -2.26
CA SER A 167 -20.80 -0.78 -1.63
C SER A 167 -19.94 -0.41 -0.44
N VAL A 168 -19.79 0.90 -0.19
CA VAL A 168 -19.13 1.40 1.02
C VAL A 168 -20.13 1.37 2.18
N VAL A 169 -19.96 0.41 3.09
CA VAL A 169 -20.87 0.18 4.24
C VAL A 169 -20.45 0.93 5.50
N THR A 170 -19.20 1.35 5.59
CA THR A 170 -18.72 2.33 6.59
C THR A 170 -17.79 3.29 5.88
N LYS A 171 -17.98 4.59 6.09
CA LYS A 171 -17.26 5.62 5.33
C LYS A 171 -16.60 6.60 6.29
N ASN A 172 -15.32 6.89 6.05
CA ASN A 172 -14.56 7.94 6.72
C ASN A 172 -14.61 7.86 8.26
N PHE A 173 -14.58 6.65 8.84
CA PHE A 173 -14.61 6.49 10.29
C PHE A 173 -13.24 6.86 10.87
N PRO A 174 -13.11 7.92 11.70
CA PRO A 174 -11.81 8.33 12.23
C PRO A 174 -11.32 7.30 13.26
N ILE A 175 -10.14 6.71 13.00
CA ILE A 175 -9.51 5.72 13.90
C ILE A 175 -8.33 6.29 14.66
N ILE A 176 -7.67 7.32 14.13
CA ILE A 176 -6.64 8.10 14.83
C ILE A 176 -6.89 9.57 14.54
N SER A 177 -6.94 10.40 15.58
CA SER A 177 -7.03 11.86 15.49
C SER A 177 -5.79 12.50 16.14
N ASP A 178 -4.76 12.77 15.34
CA ASP A 178 -3.46 13.33 15.77
C ASP A 178 -2.72 13.92 14.55
N THR A 179 -1.54 14.50 14.73
CA THR A 179 -0.68 15.02 13.66
C THR A 179 0.08 13.90 12.95
N ILE A 180 -0.59 13.20 12.05
CA ILE A 180 -0.04 12.09 11.26
C ILE A 180 0.71 12.65 10.05
N ASN A 181 1.86 12.05 9.73
CA ASN A 181 2.52 12.28 8.45
C ASN A 181 1.64 11.69 7.35
N THR A 182 1.29 12.47 6.33
CA THR A 182 0.38 11.98 5.30
C THR A 182 1.07 11.01 4.37
N GLY A 183 0.33 9.98 3.96
CA GLY A 183 0.93 8.92 3.17
C GLY A 183 1.72 7.94 4.02
N LYS A 184 2.66 7.24 3.37
CA LYS A 184 3.54 6.24 4.00
C LYS A 184 2.78 5.18 4.82
N LEU A 185 1.53 4.91 4.44
CA LEU A 185 0.74 3.84 5.03
C LEU A 185 1.29 2.51 4.53
N ALA A 186 1.68 1.66 5.47
CA ALA A 186 2.27 0.37 5.16
C ALA A 186 1.61 -0.71 6.01
N SER A 187 1.59 -1.93 5.48
CA SER A 187 1.08 -3.08 6.20
C SER A 187 1.91 -4.33 5.96
N CYS A 188 1.84 -5.24 6.92
CA CYS A 188 2.38 -6.58 6.79
C CYS A 188 1.48 -7.58 7.50
N ARG A 189 1.59 -8.85 7.11
CA ARG A 189 0.82 -9.91 7.76
C ARG A 189 1.36 -10.15 9.16
N HIS A 190 0.47 -10.27 10.14
CA HIS A 190 0.83 -10.78 11.46
C HIS A 190 1.46 -12.19 11.34
N ALA A 191 2.26 -12.60 12.33
CA ALA A 191 2.93 -13.91 12.32
C ALA A 191 1.96 -15.11 12.25
N ASN A 192 0.71 -14.92 12.68
CA ASN A 192 -0.35 -15.94 12.59
C ASN A 192 -0.89 -16.17 11.17
N GLY A 193 -0.42 -15.41 10.17
CA GLY A 193 -0.79 -15.58 8.76
C GLY A 193 -2.18 -15.07 8.38
N ARG A 194 -3.00 -14.62 9.34
CA ARG A 194 -4.39 -14.17 9.11
C ARG A 194 -4.53 -12.66 9.29
N ASP A 195 -4.07 -12.17 10.43
CA ASP A 195 -4.26 -10.80 10.89
C ASP A 195 -3.24 -9.87 10.22
N TRP A 196 -3.43 -8.55 10.31
CA TRP A 196 -2.54 -7.56 9.71
C TRP A 196 -2.02 -6.57 10.75
N TRP A 197 -0.80 -6.09 10.51
CA TRP A 197 -0.32 -4.84 11.07
C TRP A 197 -0.49 -3.74 10.04
N VAL A 198 -0.97 -2.57 10.48
CA VAL A 198 -0.94 -1.32 9.70
C VAL A 198 -0.13 -0.28 10.47
N ILE A 199 0.79 0.37 9.79
CA ILE A 199 1.70 1.36 10.36
C ILE A 199 1.47 2.72 9.71
N CYS A 200 1.47 3.76 10.53
CA CYS A 200 1.62 5.14 10.09
C CYS A 200 2.54 5.92 11.05
N HIS A 201 3.07 7.05 10.61
CA HIS A 201 4.05 7.83 11.37
C HIS A 201 3.44 9.14 11.87
N ARG A 202 3.75 9.55 13.10
CA ARG A 202 3.35 10.85 13.64
C ARG A 202 4.37 11.92 13.22
N ALA A 203 3.92 12.94 12.49
CA ALA A 203 4.80 13.98 11.98
C ALA A 203 5.55 14.73 13.10
N ASN A 204 6.77 15.20 12.80
CA ASN A 204 7.69 15.89 13.72
C ASN A 204 8.08 15.08 14.97
N THR A 205 8.00 13.76 14.89
CA THR A 205 8.42 12.86 15.96
C THR A 205 9.20 11.68 15.38
N ASN A 206 9.61 10.75 16.23
CA ASN A 206 10.08 9.43 15.84
C ASN A 206 9.08 8.33 16.26
N MET A 207 7.79 8.69 16.35
CA MET A 207 6.73 7.84 16.84
C MET A 207 5.96 7.20 15.68
N TYR A 208 5.86 5.88 15.70
CA TYR A 208 5.09 5.08 14.78
C TYR A 208 3.83 4.55 15.48
N TYR A 209 2.67 4.76 14.88
CA TYR A 209 1.43 4.12 15.26
C TYR A 209 1.37 2.72 14.67
N LYS A 210 0.87 1.76 15.45
CA LYS A 210 0.79 0.34 15.13
C LYS A 210 -0.61 -0.16 15.40
N LEU A 211 -1.31 -0.53 14.33
CA LEU A 211 -2.68 -0.99 14.38
C LEU A 211 -2.73 -2.49 14.10
N LEU A 212 -3.29 -3.26 15.03
CA LEU A 212 -3.54 -4.69 14.85
C LEU A 212 -4.95 -4.89 14.29
N ILE A 213 -5.02 -5.52 13.12
CA ILE A 213 -6.27 -5.76 12.40
C ILE A 213 -6.61 -7.24 12.45
N THR A 214 -7.82 -7.54 12.93
CA THR A 214 -8.35 -8.89 13.16
C THR A 214 -9.69 -9.06 12.44
N PRO A 215 -10.31 -10.25 12.45
CA PRO A 215 -11.66 -10.43 11.91
C PRO A 215 -12.72 -9.51 12.53
N GLN A 216 -12.49 -9.07 13.77
CA GLN A 216 -13.34 -8.16 14.52
C GLN A 216 -13.12 -6.68 14.17
N GLY A 217 -12.13 -6.36 13.33
CA GLY A 217 -11.74 -4.98 12.97
C GLY A 217 -10.41 -4.57 13.60
N VAL A 218 -10.26 -3.28 13.90
CA VAL A 218 -9.08 -2.72 14.58
C VAL A 218 -9.10 -3.17 16.04
N ALA A 219 -8.30 -4.18 16.39
CA ALA A 219 -8.28 -4.78 17.71
C ALA A 219 -7.51 -3.93 18.73
N SER A 220 -6.42 -3.30 18.29
CA SER A 220 -5.62 -2.41 19.15
C SER A 220 -4.89 -1.37 18.33
N ILE A 221 -4.70 -0.20 18.93
CA ILE A 221 -3.83 0.87 18.43
C ILE A 221 -2.79 1.12 19.52
N SER A 222 -1.52 0.97 19.17
CA SER A 222 -0.38 1.26 20.06
C SER A 222 0.63 2.14 19.33
N SER A 223 1.66 2.60 20.02
CA SER A 223 2.73 3.36 19.40
C SER A 223 4.10 2.98 19.95
N GLN A 224 5.13 3.30 19.18
CA GLN A 224 6.51 3.09 19.57
C GLN A 224 7.40 4.23 19.05
N ASN A 225 8.28 4.73 19.90
CA ASN A 225 9.31 5.69 19.52
C ASN A 225 10.61 4.94 19.16
N ILE A 226 11.13 5.16 17.96
CA ILE A 226 12.40 4.56 17.51
C ILE A 226 13.00 5.38 16.36
N GLY A 227 14.33 5.45 16.28
CA GLY A 227 15.04 6.12 15.19
C GLY A 227 15.01 7.65 15.28
N ALA A 228 15.33 8.29 14.15
CA ALA A 228 15.40 9.75 14.03
C ALA A 228 14.02 10.42 14.04
N ILE A 229 13.97 11.68 14.51
CA ILE A 229 12.78 12.52 14.41
C ILE A 229 12.60 12.94 12.94
N ARG A 230 11.42 12.66 12.37
CA ARG A 230 11.09 12.98 10.97
C ARG A 230 9.98 14.03 10.92
N GLN A 231 10.17 15.06 10.10
CA GLN A 231 9.15 16.08 9.88
C GLN A 231 8.08 15.57 8.89
N TRP A 232 7.15 16.44 8.49
CA TRP A 232 6.26 16.11 7.38
C TRP A 232 7.00 16.21 6.04
N ASP A 233 6.82 15.22 5.17
CA ASP A 233 7.38 15.20 3.82
C ASP A 233 6.74 14.13 2.91
N SER A 234 7.17 14.11 1.66
CA SER A 234 6.89 13.03 0.71
C SER A 234 7.82 11.84 0.90
N GLY A 235 7.39 10.65 0.50
CA GLY A 235 8.22 9.45 0.49
C GLY A 235 7.39 8.19 0.46
N GLN A 236 7.99 7.09 0.88
CA GLN A 236 7.33 5.78 0.87
C GLN A 236 7.75 4.98 2.10
N ALA A 237 6.84 4.17 2.61
CA ALA A 237 7.15 3.16 3.61
C ALA A 237 6.79 1.78 3.08
N LYS A 238 7.58 0.77 3.42
CA LYS A 238 7.35 -0.58 2.91
C LYS A 238 7.90 -1.63 3.87
N PHE A 239 7.18 -2.74 3.98
CA PHE A 239 7.70 -3.93 4.63
C PHE A 239 8.47 -4.80 3.64
N SER A 240 9.47 -5.53 4.12
CA SER A 240 10.06 -6.62 3.37
C SER A 240 9.01 -7.69 3.07
N SER A 241 9.30 -8.50 2.04
CA SER A 241 8.42 -9.57 1.59
C SER A 241 8.05 -10.56 2.72
N ASP A 242 9.00 -10.91 3.58
CA ASP A 242 8.77 -11.76 4.74
C ASP A 242 8.17 -11.00 5.96
N GLY A 243 8.05 -9.68 5.87
CA GLY A 243 7.58 -8.77 6.90
C GLY A 243 8.53 -8.59 8.09
N SER A 244 9.78 -9.08 8.01
CA SER A 244 10.77 -8.98 9.10
C SER A 244 11.47 -7.63 9.16
N LYS A 245 11.37 -6.82 8.09
CA LYS A 245 11.97 -5.48 8.01
C LYS A 245 10.96 -4.45 7.56
N PHE A 246 11.20 -3.22 7.99
CA PHE A 246 10.46 -2.04 7.60
C PHE A 246 11.41 -0.97 7.09
N ALA A 247 11.16 -0.51 5.87
CA ALA A 247 11.82 0.62 5.25
C ALA A 247 10.92 1.85 5.35
N TYR A 248 11.50 2.97 5.73
CA TYR A 248 10.83 4.26 5.74
C TYR A 248 11.70 5.28 5.03
N TYR A 249 11.32 5.63 3.81
CA TYR A 249 12.01 6.61 2.98
C TYR A 249 11.44 8.01 3.20
N TYR A 250 12.36 8.97 3.33
CA TYR A 250 12.13 10.38 3.61
C TYR A 250 12.85 11.24 2.56
N TYR A 251 12.12 12.14 1.91
CA TYR A 251 12.58 12.97 0.79
C TYR A 251 13.89 13.71 1.07
N PHE A 252 14.08 14.25 2.29
CA PHE A 252 15.25 15.10 2.58
C PHE A 252 16.47 14.35 3.10
N ASN A 253 16.26 13.20 3.77
CA ASN A 253 17.28 12.59 4.64
C ASN A 253 17.53 11.10 4.33
N GLY A 254 16.88 10.55 3.30
CA GLY A 254 17.16 9.21 2.81
C GLY A 254 16.28 8.15 3.47
N LEU A 255 16.89 7.04 3.90
CA LEU A 255 16.18 5.80 4.24
C LEU A 255 16.45 5.38 5.68
N ASP A 256 15.38 5.09 6.41
CA ASP A 256 15.43 4.33 7.66
C ASP A 256 15.12 2.86 7.37
N ILE A 257 15.91 1.94 7.95
CA ILE A 257 15.62 0.50 7.94
C ILE A 257 15.57 0.02 9.38
N MET A 258 14.55 -0.75 9.72
CA MET A 258 14.40 -1.36 11.04
C MET A 258 13.86 -2.78 10.95
N ASP A 259 14.19 -3.60 11.95
CA ASP A 259 13.61 -4.92 12.10
C ASP A 259 12.21 -4.81 12.71
N PHE A 260 11.32 -5.73 12.36
CA PHE A 260 9.94 -5.79 12.82
C PHE A 260 9.56 -7.19 13.27
N ASP A 261 9.16 -7.32 14.54
CA ASP A 261 8.62 -8.57 15.07
C ASP A 261 7.12 -8.67 14.73
N ARG A 262 6.79 -9.56 13.79
CA ARG A 262 5.41 -9.77 13.33
C ARG A 262 4.46 -10.34 14.39
N CYS A 263 4.96 -10.91 15.48
CA CYS A 263 4.15 -11.44 16.59
C CYS A 263 3.70 -10.34 17.55
N THR A 264 4.60 -9.41 17.87
CA THR A 264 4.38 -8.37 18.88
C THR A 264 4.05 -7.01 18.27
N GLY A 265 4.47 -6.81 17.01
CA GLY A 265 4.45 -5.54 16.33
C GLY A 265 5.60 -4.62 16.75
N ASP A 266 6.64 -5.10 17.43
CA ASP A 266 7.72 -4.24 17.91
C ASP A 266 8.82 -4.01 16.87
N PHE A 267 9.24 -2.75 16.75
CA PHE A 267 10.40 -2.35 15.97
C PHE A 267 11.69 -2.49 16.78
N SER A 268 12.79 -2.83 16.13
CA SER A 268 14.13 -2.86 16.74
C SER A 268 15.23 -2.58 15.69
N ASN A 269 16.47 -2.42 16.15
CA ASN A 269 17.65 -2.28 15.28
C ASN A 269 17.51 -1.22 14.18
N CYS A 270 16.95 -0.06 14.51
CA CYS A 270 16.76 1.02 13.55
C CYS A 270 18.11 1.61 13.13
N VAL A 271 18.38 1.55 11.83
CA VAL A 271 19.48 2.23 11.15
C VAL A 271 18.87 3.40 10.40
N SER A 272 19.21 4.61 10.85
CA SER A 272 18.71 5.85 10.23
C SER A 272 19.69 6.48 9.27
N ASP A 273 19.14 7.26 8.33
CA ASP A 273 19.90 8.04 7.34
C ASP A 273 20.87 7.15 6.54
N VAL A 274 20.41 5.96 6.13
CA VAL A 274 21.17 5.05 5.28
C VAL A 274 21.63 5.82 4.05
N THR A 275 22.95 5.94 3.90
CA THR A 275 23.55 6.74 2.83
C THR A 275 23.21 6.13 1.48
N LEU A 276 22.48 6.89 0.67
CA LEU A 276 22.16 6.51 -0.69
C LEU A 276 23.24 7.07 -1.63
N PRO A 277 23.59 6.35 -2.72
CA PRO A 277 24.62 6.79 -3.67
C PRO A 277 24.15 7.94 -4.58
N PHE A 278 23.04 8.59 -4.26
CA PHE A 278 22.43 9.67 -5.03
C PHE A 278 21.77 10.70 -4.10
N HIS A 279 21.48 11.89 -4.65
CA HIS A 279 20.85 12.95 -3.87
C HIS A 279 19.41 12.58 -3.50
N PRO A 280 18.98 12.84 -2.25
CA PRO A 280 17.60 12.63 -1.83
C PRO A 280 16.61 13.34 -2.76
N GLY A 281 15.52 12.66 -3.11
CA GLY A 281 14.52 13.14 -4.08
C GLY A 281 13.24 12.29 -4.08
N ASN A 282 12.42 12.40 -5.13
CA ASN A 282 11.26 11.52 -5.31
C ASN A 282 11.74 10.12 -5.71
N VAL A 283 11.81 9.24 -4.72
CA VAL A 283 12.40 7.91 -4.82
C VAL A 283 11.41 6.91 -4.26
N GLY A 284 11.15 5.85 -5.02
CA GLY A 284 10.44 4.67 -4.54
C GLY A 284 11.40 3.72 -3.83
N CYS A 285 10.89 2.93 -2.89
CA CYS A 285 11.63 1.86 -2.23
C CYS A 285 10.93 0.51 -2.43
N GLU A 286 11.71 -0.53 -2.73
CA GLU A 286 11.22 -1.88 -2.97
C GLU A 286 12.15 -2.90 -2.32
N PHE A 287 11.60 -3.91 -1.66
CA PHE A 287 12.40 -5.04 -1.20
C PHE A 287 12.45 -6.13 -2.26
N SER A 288 13.63 -6.72 -2.44
CA SER A 288 13.78 -7.97 -3.20
C SER A 288 12.84 -9.08 -2.66
N PRO A 289 12.40 -10.03 -3.51
CA PRO A 289 11.50 -11.10 -3.08
C PRO A 289 12.02 -11.96 -1.92
N ASN A 290 13.35 -12.09 -1.80
CA ASN A 290 14.01 -12.83 -0.72
C ASN A 290 14.33 -11.96 0.52
N SER A 291 13.88 -10.70 0.55
CA SER A 291 14.07 -9.75 1.66
C SER A 291 15.52 -9.41 1.99
N GLN A 292 16.49 -9.72 1.12
CA GLN A 292 17.91 -9.46 1.38
C GLN A 292 18.35 -8.05 0.99
N PHE A 293 17.72 -7.49 -0.05
CA PHE A 293 18.05 -6.17 -0.59
C PHE A 293 16.83 -5.24 -0.51
N CYS A 294 17.09 -3.98 -0.15
CA CYS A 294 16.18 -2.86 -0.33
C CYS A 294 16.73 -1.97 -1.45
N MET A 295 15.95 -1.82 -2.51
CA MET A 295 16.26 -0.98 -3.67
C MET A 295 15.58 0.37 -3.50
N CYS A 296 16.32 1.45 -3.73
CA CYS A 296 15.78 2.81 -3.82
C CYS A 296 15.93 3.31 -5.26
N LEU A 297 14.81 3.63 -5.90
CA LEU A 297 14.73 3.95 -7.33
C LEU A 297 14.28 5.40 -7.53
N MET A 298 15.15 6.21 -8.13
CA MET A 298 14.81 7.54 -8.64
C MET A 298 14.30 7.38 -10.08
N TYR A 299 13.19 8.04 -10.43
CA TYR A 299 12.54 8.03 -11.76
C TYR A 299 13.36 7.36 -12.88
N LEU A 300 13.05 6.10 -13.17
CA LEU A 300 13.46 5.46 -14.41
C LEU A 300 12.17 5.15 -15.17
N LYS A 301 12.00 5.86 -16.30
CA LYS A 301 11.21 5.39 -17.43
C LYS A 301 11.39 3.87 -17.52
N PHE A 302 10.30 3.11 -17.48
CA PHE A 302 10.34 1.71 -17.88
C PHE A 302 10.70 1.71 -19.38
N ILE A 303 11.98 1.48 -19.68
CA ILE A 303 12.42 1.23 -21.06
C ILE A 303 12.18 -0.26 -21.29
N SER A 304 11.25 -0.57 -22.19
CA SER A 304 11.09 -1.92 -22.72
C SER A 304 12.45 -2.38 -23.27
N MET A 305 13.01 -3.45 -22.71
CA MET A 305 14.09 -4.18 -23.36
C MET A 305 13.42 -5.17 -24.33
N MET A 306 13.26 -4.74 -25.58
CA MET A 306 13.15 -5.65 -26.72
C MET A 306 14.51 -6.32 -26.95
#